data_AF-A0A519DIJ5-F1
#
_entry.id   AF-A0A519DIJ5-F1
#
_cell.length_a   1.000
_cell.length_b   1.000
_cell.length_c   1.000
_cell.angle_alpha   90.00
_cell.angle_beta   90.00
_cell.angle_gamma   90.00
#
_symmetry.space_group_name_H-M   'P 1'
#
loop_
_entity.id
_entity.type
_entity.pdbx_description
1 polymer ?
#
loop_
_entity_poly.entity_id
_entity_poly.type
_entity_poly.pdbx_seq_one_letter_code
_entity_poly.pdbx_strand_id
1 'polypeptide(L)'
;RIKRDGGRPVTLAELLSCLSEAHDDAEERRLREGARVEHALEVKKAIANVKGRVHQENLEEEIRETWASIRELSPEGEPVTVKSVTEVLKVKGIDAGWDPEDAEAEGGIVGFVSALFLTHRGYTDIWQVEYPHGEIFLQDKWPELGTFDAITEHLAPEVVA
;
A
#
# COMPACT_ATOMS: atom_id res chain seq x y z
N ARG A 1 -26.36 -46.57 -18.84
CA ARG A 1 -27.45 -45.55 -18.77
C ARG A 1 -27.64 -45.20 -17.29
N ILE A 2 -27.15 -44.05 -16.84
CA ILE A 2 -27.27 -43.64 -15.43
C ILE A 2 -28.71 -43.17 -15.21
N LYS A 3 -29.52 -43.97 -14.52
CA LYS A 3 -30.86 -43.60 -14.09
C LYS A 3 -30.69 -42.79 -12.80
N ARG A 4 -30.72 -41.46 -12.88
CA ARG A 4 -30.78 -40.61 -11.68
C ARG A 4 -32.18 -40.75 -11.10
N ASP A 5 -32.26 -41.06 -9.82
CA ASP A 5 -33.53 -41.07 -9.08
C ASP A 5 -34.14 -39.67 -9.17
N GLY A 6 -35.42 -39.59 -9.52
CA GLY A 6 -36.10 -38.32 -9.76
C GLY A 6 -36.19 -37.53 -8.46
N GLY A 7 -35.45 -36.42 -8.36
CA GLY A 7 -35.58 -35.50 -7.23
C GLY A 7 -37.01 -34.98 -7.07
N ARG A 8 -37.32 -34.43 -5.89
CA ARG A 8 -38.61 -33.81 -5.56
C ARG A 8 -39.15 -33.01 -6.76
N PRO A 9 -40.43 -33.18 -7.15
CA PRO A 9 -41.00 -32.42 -8.25
C PRO A 9 -40.91 -30.93 -7.93
N VAL A 10 -40.26 -30.20 -8.84
CA VAL A 10 -40.14 -28.74 -8.79
C VAL A 10 -41.29 -28.11 -9.56
N THR A 11 -41.80 -27.01 -9.04
CA THR A 11 -42.83 -26.21 -9.71
C THR A 11 -42.19 -25.27 -10.71
N LEU A 12 -42.94 -24.89 -11.75
CA LEU A 12 -42.51 -23.84 -12.69
C LEU A 12 -42.19 -22.53 -11.96
N ALA A 13 -42.93 -22.22 -10.89
CA ALA A 13 -42.68 -21.06 -10.04
C ALA A 13 -41.29 -21.13 -9.37
N GLU A 14 -40.93 -22.28 -8.78
CA GLU A 14 -39.60 -22.49 -8.19
C GLU A 14 -38.49 -22.34 -9.23
N LEU A 15 -38.67 -22.86 -10.44
CA LEU A 15 -37.70 -22.71 -11.54
C LEU A 15 -37.52 -21.25 -11.97
N LEU A 16 -38.62 -20.48 -12.06
CA LEU A 16 -38.58 -19.07 -12.43
C LEU A 16 -37.95 -18.22 -11.33
N SER A 17 -38.22 -18.52 -10.06
CA SER A 17 -37.57 -17.87 -8.92
C SER A 17 -36.06 -18.14 -8.92
N CYS A 18 -35.64 -19.40 -9.07
CA CYS A 18 -34.21 -19.72 -9.16
C CYS A 18 -33.53 -19.08 -10.38
N LEU A 19 -34.24 -18.95 -11.50
CA LEU A 19 -33.70 -18.29 -12.70
C LEU A 19 -33.52 -16.78 -12.48
N SER A 20 -34.48 -16.12 -11.83
CA SER A 20 -34.37 -14.70 -11.47
C SER A 20 -33.21 -14.46 -10.50
N GLU A 21 -33.11 -15.28 -9.45
CA GLU A 21 -32.03 -15.20 -8.46
C GLU A 21 -30.65 -15.40 -9.13
N ALA A 22 -30.53 -16.39 -10.03
CA ALA A 22 -29.30 -16.61 -10.77
C ALA A 22 -28.95 -15.46 -11.73
N HIS A 23 -29.95 -14.76 -12.26
CA HIS A 23 -29.73 -13.57 -13.09
C HIS A 23 -29.22 -12.40 -12.23
N ASP A 24 -29.86 -12.14 -11.10
CA ASP A 24 -29.47 -11.08 -10.17
C ASP A 24 -28.04 -11.32 -9.64
N ASP A 25 -27.72 -12.57 -9.27
CA ASP A 25 -26.37 -12.99 -8.87
C ASP A 25 -25.33 -12.82 -9.98
N ALA A 26 -25.71 -13.04 -11.24
CA ALA A 26 -24.82 -12.86 -12.38
C ALA A 26 -24.57 -11.38 -12.67
N GLU A 27 -25.60 -10.54 -12.55
CA GLU A 27 -25.49 -9.10 -12.70
C GLU A 27 -24.63 -8.48 -11.59
N GLU A 28 -24.85 -8.88 -10.33
CA GLU A 28 -24.05 -8.43 -9.21
C GLU A 28 -22.57 -8.84 -9.36
N ARG A 29 -22.30 -10.07 -9.80
CA ARG A 29 -20.93 -10.52 -10.11
C ARG A 29 -20.30 -9.69 -11.22
N ARG A 30 -21.04 -9.38 -12.29
CA ARG A 30 -20.55 -8.55 -13.40
C ARG A 30 -20.20 -7.14 -12.93
N LEU A 31 -21.03 -6.54 -12.08
CA LEU A 31 -20.77 -5.22 -11.51
C LEU A 31 -19.51 -5.23 -10.62
N ARG A 32 -19.37 -6.23 -9.75
CA ARG A 32 -18.17 -6.39 -8.91
C ARG A 32 -16.91 -6.60 -9.74
N GLU A 33 -16.97 -7.41 -10.79
CA GLU A 33 -15.83 -7.65 -11.67
C GLU A 33 -15.45 -6.38 -12.44
N GLY A 34 -16.44 -5.63 -12.95
CA GLY A 34 -16.22 -4.33 -13.58
C GLY A 34 -15.48 -3.36 -12.66
N ALA A 35 -15.95 -3.20 -11.42
CA ALA A 35 -15.30 -2.35 -10.41
C ALA A 35 -13.87 -2.82 -10.09
N ARG A 36 -13.62 -4.14 -10.01
CA ARG A 36 -12.25 -4.67 -9.78
C ARG A 36 -11.31 -4.36 -10.94
N VAL A 37 -11.78 -4.47 -12.18
CA VAL A 37 -10.98 -4.16 -13.38
C VAL A 37 -10.69 -2.67 -13.46
N GLU A 38 -11.69 -1.82 -13.21
CA GLU A 38 -11.53 -0.37 -13.18
C GLU A 38 -10.53 0.06 -12.11
N HIS A 39 -10.70 -0.42 -10.88
CA HIS A 39 -9.78 -0.12 -9.79
C HIS A 39 -8.35 -0.61 -10.07
N ALA A 40 -8.18 -1.81 -10.65
CA ALA A 40 -6.87 -2.30 -11.04
C ALA A 40 -6.21 -1.42 -12.12
N LEU A 41 -7.00 -0.86 -13.05
CA LEU A 41 -6.51 0.06 -14.08
C LEU A 41 -6.08 1.40 -13.46
N GLU A 42 -6.87 1.94 -12.53
CA GLU A 42 -6.54 3.17 -11.79
C GLU A 42 -5.23 3.01 -11.01
N VAL A 43 -5.10 1.91 -10.25
CA VAL A 43 -3.87 1.59 -9.52
C VAL A 43 -2.69 1.46 -10.47
N LYS A 44 -2.85 0.76 -11.61
CA LYS A 44 -1.78 0.62 -12.61
C LYS A 44 -1.35 1.97 -13.19
N LYS A 45 -2.30 2.86 -13.47
CA LYS A 45 -2.02 4.22 -13.98
C LYS A 45 -1.30 5.07 -12.92
N ALA A 46 -1.73 5.00 -11.67
CA ALA A 46 -1.08 5.67 -10.56
C ALA A 46 0.39 5.21 -10.41
N ILE A 47 0.63 3.89 -10.41
CA ILE A 47 1.98 3.31 -10.33
C ILE A 47 2.86 3.73 -11.52
N ALA A 48 2.31 3.77 -12.73
CA ALA A 48 3.07 4.19 -13.92
C ALA A 48 3.56 5.65 -13.82
N ASN A 49 2.74 6.54 -13.24
CA ASN A 49 3.13 7.93 -13.00
C ASN A 49 4.24 8.05 -11.95
N VAL A 50 4.19 7.23 -10.90
CA VAL A 50 5.23 7.17 -9.86
C VAL A 50 6.58 6.74 -10.46
N LYS A 51 6.59 5.68 -11.27
CA LYS A 51 7.83 5.15 -11.89
C LYS A 51 8.52 6.13 -12.84
N GLY A 52 7.79 7.09 -13.42
CA GLY A 52 8.37 8.12 -14.29
C GLY A 52 9.04 9.27 -13.54
N ARG A 53 8.67 9.50 -12.27
CA ARG A 53 9.19 10.59 -11.43
C ARG A 53 10.35 10.12 -10.54
N VAL A 54 10.20 8.94 -9.95
CA VAL A 54 11.23 8.29 -9.11
C VAL A 54 12.38 7.77 -10.00
N HIS A 55 13.47 8.53 -10.08
CA HIS A 55 14.70 8.05 -10.72
C HIS A 55 15.40 7.05 -9.80
N GLN A 56 15.82 5.89 -10.31
CA GLN A 56 16.38 4.80 -9.51
C GLN A 56 17.66 5.16 -8.73
N GLU A 57 18.44 6.16 -9.17
CA GLU A 57 19.60 6.64 -8.42
C GLU A 57 19.22 7.43 -7.16
N ASN A 58 18.07 8.13 -7.14
CA ASN A 58 17.60 8.89 -5.97
C ASN A 58 16.82 8.02 -4.97
N LEU A 59 16.23 6.92 -5.42
CA LEU A 59 15.30 6.14 -4.60
C LEU A 59 15.93 5.60 -3.30
N GLU A 60 17.19 5.18 -3.31
CA GLU A 60 17.83 4.68 -2.10
C GLU A 60 18.13 5.80 -1.09
N GLU A 61 18.46 7.00 -1.59
CA GLU A 61 18.66 8.19 -0.77
C GLU A 61 17.33 8.65 -0.17
N GLU A 62 16.27 8.72 -0.99
CA GLU A 62 14.89 9.00 -0.57
C GLU A 62 14.39 8.03 0.52
N ILE A 63 14.71 6.74 0.39
CA ILE A 63 14.39 5.72 1.40
C ILE A 63 15.10 6.03 2.73
N ARG A 64 16.39 6.37 2.68
CA ARG A 64 17.16 6.74 3.88
C ARG A 64 16.64 8.01 4.53
N GLU A 65 16.32 9.03 3.74
CA GLU A 65 15.76 10.30 4.23
C GLU A 65 14.38 10.10 4.86
N THR A 66 13.55 9.25 4.27
CA THR A 66 12.25 8.88 4.83
C THR A 66 12.42 8.18 6.18
N TRP A 67 13.35 7.22 6.29
CA TRP A 67 13.68 6.57 7.56
C TRP A 67 14.19 7.55 8.61
N ALA A 68 15.11 8.45 8.23
CA ALA A 68 15.60 9.49 9.13
C ALA A 68 14.48 10.42 9.62
N SER A 69 13.51 10.74 8.75
CA SER A 69 12.35 11.55 9.12
C SER A 69 11.39 10.82 10.06
N ILE A 70 11.25 9.49 9.94
CA ILE A 70 10.53 8.66 10.92
C ILE A 70 11.21 8.77 12.28
N ARG A 71 12.55 8.66 12.34
CA ARG A 71 13.33 8.77 13.58
C ARG A 71 13.33 10.15 14.21
N GLU A 72 13.28 11.19 13.40
CA GLU A 72 13.13 12.57 13.87
C GLU A 72 11.79 12.77 14.58
N LEU A 73 10.72 12.18 14.05
CA LEU A 73 9.37 12.24 14.62
C LEU A 73 9.17 11.28 15.81
N SER A 74 9.92 10.17 15.82
CA SER A 74 9.80 9.09 16.80
C SER A 74 11.18 8.56 17.20
N PRO A 75 11.86 9.25 18.13
CA PRO A 75 13.18 8.85 18.60
C PRO A 75 13.13 7.56 19.43
N GLU A 76 12.04 7.31 20.16
CA GLU A 76 11.87 6.14 21.04
C GLU A 76 11.15 4.95 20.36
N GLY A 77 10.73 5.10 19.09
CA GLY A 77 10.10 4.04 18.30
C GLY A 77 8.57 3.95 18.44
N GLU A 78 7.91 4.99 18.95
CA GLU A 78 6.46 5.16 18.85
C GLU A 78 5.95 5.17 17.39
N PRO A 79 4.71 4.70 17.13
CA PRO A 79 4.11 4.79 15.81
C PRO A 79 3.91 6.24 15.35
N VAL A 80 4.27 6.53 14.10
CA VAL A 80 4.04 7.81 13.42
C VAL A 80 3.07 7.62 12.26
N THR A 81 2.45 8.70 11.77
CA THR A 81 1.60 8.59 10.58
C THR A 81 2.41 8.86 9.31
N VAL A 82 2.04 8.22 8.20
CA VAL A 82 2.62 8.55 6.87
C VAL A 82 2.46 10.05 6.60
N LYS A 83 1.32 10.62 6.98
CA LYS A 83 1.03 12.06 6.79
C LYS A 83 2.04 12.95 7.53
N SER A 84 2.41 12.63 8.76
CA SER A 84 3.42 13.41 9.48
C SER A 84 4.80 13.29 8.82
N VAL A 85 5.17 12.10 8.34
CA VAL A 85 6.43 11.89 7.63
C VAL A 85 6.47 12.69 6.33
N THR A 86 5.39 12.69 5.53
CA THR A 86 5.31 13.46 4.29
C THR A 86 5.37 14.97 4.52
N GLU A 87 4.84 15.46 5.64
CA GLU A 87 4.95 16.88 5.99
C GLU A 87 6.40 17.28 6.30
N VAL A 88 7.15 16.41 7.00
CA VAL A 88 8.59 16.63 7.22
C VAL A 88 9.35 16.64 5.90
N LEU A 89 9.06 15.71 4.99
CA LEU A 89 9.69 15.67 3.66
C LEU A 89 9.33 16.90 2.81
N LYS A 90 8.10 17.38 2.89
CA LYS A 90 7.67 18.63 2.24
C LYS A 90 8.48 19.82 2.74
N VAL A 91 8.63 19.98 4.06
CA VAL A 91 9.43 21.06 4.65
C VAL A 91 10.88 20.98 4.17
N LYS A 92 11.47 19.77 4.17
CA LYS A 92 12.84 19.55 3.64
C LYS A 92 12.96 19.92 2.16
N GLY A 93 11.97 19.60 1.33
CA GLY A 93 11.94 20.00 -0.08
C GLY A 93 11.88 21.52 -0.27
N ILE A 94 11.05 22.21 0.51
CA ILE A 94 10.96 23.68 0.50
C ILE A 94 12.30 24.31 0.92
N ASP A 95 12.93 23.78 1.98
CA ASP A 95 14.24 24.25 2.44
C ASP A 95 15.35 24.00 1.41
N ALA A 96 15.22 22.95 0.59
CA ALA A 96 16.09 22.67 -0.55
C ALA A 96 15.82 23.57 -1.77
N GLY A 97 14.82 24.47 -1.69
CA GLY A 97 14.50 25.48 -2.70
C GLY A 97 13.45 25.04 -3.72
N TRP A 98 12.68 23.99 -3.44
CA TRP A 98 11.58 23.56 -4.32
C TRP A 98 10.37 24.47 -4.14
N ASP A 99 9.54 24.55 -5.19
CA ASP A 99 8.25 25.22 -5.06
C ASP A 99 7.36 24.46 -4.05
N PRO A 100 6.58 25.15 -3.19
CA PRO A 100 5.73 24.49 -2.19
C PRO A 100 4.73 23.47 -2.76
N GLU A 101 4.18 23.71 -3.96
CA GLU A 101 3.22 22.80 -4.59
C GLU A 101 3.92 21.53 -5.09
N ASP A 102 5.11 21.69 -5.69
CA ASP A 102 5.96 20.57 -6.12
C ASP A 102 6.48 19.77 -4.91
N ALA A 103 6.91 20.44 -3.84
CA ALA A 103 7.39 19.80 -2.61
C ALA A 103 6.30 18.98 -1.91
N GLU A 104 5.05 19.45 -1.92
CA GLU A 104 3.91 18.71 -1.38
C GLU A 104 3.61 17.45 -2.22
N ALA A 105 3.54 17.61 -3.54
CA ALA A 105 3.25 16.50 -4.44
C ALA A 105 4.34 15.42 -4.42
N GLU A 106 5.60 15.82 -4.53
CA GLU A 106 6.75 14.91 -4.52
C GLU A 106 6.98 14.31 -3.13
N GLY A 107 6.94 15.12 -2.06
CA GLY A 107 7.11 14.63 -0.68
C GLY A 107 6.05 13.60 -0.29
N GLY A 108 4.80 13.78 -0.75
CA GLY A 108 3.73 12.81 -0.56
C GLY A 108 3.99 11.48 -1.26
N ILE A 109 4.41 11.52 -2.53
CA ILE A 109 4.69 10.31 -3.33
C ILE A 109 5.93 9.59 -2.79
N VAL A 110 7.03 10.32 -2.62
CA VAL A 110 8.32 9.78 -2.16
C VAL A 110 8.18 9.18 -0.77
N GLY A 111 7.56 9.90 0.17
CA GLY A 111 7.36 9.41 1.54
C GLY A 111 6.54 8.12 1.58
N PHE A 112 5.47 8.05 0.78
CA PHE A 112 4.63 6.85 0.73
C PHE A 112 5.34 5.66 0.06
N VAL A 113 6.00 5.87 -1.07
CA VAL A 113 6.73 4.81 -1.78
C VAL A 113 7.90 4.28 -0.93
N SER A 114 8.66 5.19 -0.32
CA SER A 114 9.77 4.84 0.56
C SER A 114 9.29 4.07 1.79
N ALA A 115 8.16 4.44 2.38
CA ALA A 115 7.55 3.69 3.48
C ALA A 115 7.20 2.24 3.10
N LEU A 116 6.72 2.00 1.87
CA LEU A 116 6.47 0.65 1.38
C LEU A 116 7.76 -0.16 1.21
N PHE A 117 8.84 0.47 0.71
CA PHE A 117 10.15 -0.19 0.61
C PHE A 117 10.75 -0.50 1.97
N LEU A 118 10.70 0.44 2.92
CA LEU A 118 11.16 0.23 4.29
C LEU A 118 10.45 -0.96 4.93
N THR A 119 9.13 -1.04 4.74
CA THR A 119 8.33 -2.15 5.24
C THR A 119 8.69 -3.45 4.54
N HIS A 120 8.79 -3.45 3.21
CA HIS A 120 9.13 -4.65 2.45
C HIS A 120 10.50 -5.24 2.83
N ARG A 121 11.47 -4.38 3.13
CA ARG A 121 12.81 -4.77 3.56
C ARG A 121 12.92 -5.08 5.05
N GLY A 122 11.88 -4.79 5.85
CA GLY A 122 11.83 -5.12 7.27
C GLY A 122 12.37 -4.06 8.23
N TYR A 123 12.55 -2.81 7.79
CA TYR A 123 12.94 -1.70 8.65
C TYR A 123 11.77 -1.21 9.53
N THR A 124 10.59 -1.17 8.93
CA THR A 124 9.37 -0.65 9.57
C THR A 124 8.22 -1.65 9.45
N ASP A 125 7.22 -1.51 10.32
CA ASP A 125 5.89 -2.10 10.08
C ASP A 125 4.92 -0.99 9.65
N ILE A 126 3.94 -1.35 8.80
CA ILE A 126 2.90 -0.44 8.29
C ILE A 126 1.52 -1.03 8.56
N TRP A 127 0.57 -0.21 9.03
CA TRP A 127 -0.81 -0.64 9.20
C TRP A 127 -1.79 0.52 9.07
N GLN A 128 -3.06 0.20 8.83
CA GLN A 128 -4.17 1.16 8.78
C GLN A 128 -5.30 0.61 9.66
N VAL A 129 -5.85 1.46 10.55
CA VAL A 129 -6.88 1.03 11.51
C VAL A 129 -8.26 0.97 10.84
N GLU A 130 -8.63 2.02 10.10
CA GLU A 130 -9.91 2.09 9.40
C GLU A 130 -9.68 2.05 7.88
N TYR A 131 -10.18 1.02 7.21
CA TYR A 131 -10.08 0.90 5.75
C TYR A 131 -11.36 1.43 5.08
N PRO A 132 -11.28 2.18 3.95
CA PRO A 132 -10.05 2.61 3.26
C PRO A 132 -9.54 4.00 3.67
N HIS A 133 -10.27 4.74 4.51
CA HIS A 133 -10.07 6.19 4.72
C HIS A 133 -9.34 6.58 6.00
N GLY A 134 -8.87 5.63 6.80
CA GLY A 134 -8.15 5.89 8.04
C GLY A 134 -6.69 6.30 7.82
N GLU A 135 -6.05 6.77 8.89
CA GLU A 135 -4.62 7.10 8.85
C GLU A 135 -3.76 5.84 8.71
N ILE A 136 -2.69 5.97 7.94
CA ILE A 136 -1.68 4.93 7.76
C ILE A 136 -0.55 5.21 8.73
N PHE A 137 -0.22 4.21 9.54
CA PHE A 137 0.80 4.26 10.57
C PHE A 137 2.07 3.53 10.12
N LEU A 138 3.21 4.03 10.57
CA LEU A 138 4.54 3.45 10.41
C LEU A 138 5.20 3.36 11.78
N GLN A 139 5.92 2.26 12.02
CA GLN A 139 6.72 2.11 13.23
C GLN A 139 8.07 1.50 12.89
N ASP A 140 9.13 2.08 13.43
CA ASP A 140 10.47 1.51 13.34
C ASP A 140 10.57 0.25 14.21
N LYS A 141 11.05 -0.84 13.63
CA LYS A 141 11.19 -2.14 14.31
C LYS A 141 12.49 -2.24 15.12
N TRP A 142 13.43 -1.34 14.88
CA TRP A 142 14.80 -1.40 15.36
C TRP A 142 15.23 -0.15 16.14
N PRO A 143 14.43 0.36 17.11
CA PRO A 143 14.72 1.62 17.81
C PRO A 143 16.13 1.66 18.43
N GLU A 144 16.65 0.50 18.84
CA GLU A 144 17.96 0.34 19.46
C GLU A 144 19.15 0.47 18.49
N LEU A 145 18.92 0.27 17.18
CA LEU A 145 19.96 0.42 16.15
C LEU A 145 20.00 1.87 15.68
N GLY A 146 21.13 2.53 15.92
CA GLY A 146 21.28 3.98 15.73
C GLY A 146 21.47 4.46 14.29
N THR A 147 21.73 3.58 13.33
CA THR A 147 21.95 3.96 11.93
C THR A 147 21.23 3.02 10.96
N PHE A 148 20.84 3.57 9.80
CA PHE A 148 20.25 2.81 8.71
C PHE A 148 21.13 1.64 8.27
N ASP A 149 22.44 1.87 8.15
CA ASP A 149 23.39 0.85 7.73
C ASP A 149 23.52 -0.29 8.75
N ALA A 150 23.47 0.02 10.06
CA ALA A 150 23.48 -1.01 11.11
C ALA A 150 22.24 -1.91 11.03
N ILE A 151 21.07 -1.34 10.72
CA ILE A 151 19.84 -2.12 10.47
C ILE A 151 20.00 -2.94 9.19
N THR A 152 20.57 -2.36 8.14
CA THR A 152 20.83 -3.06 6.87
C THR A 152 21.71 -4.29 7.08
N GLU A 153 22.79 -4.16 7.85
CA GLU A 153 23.69 -5.26 8.21
C GLU A 153 22.98 -6.32 9.05
N HIS A 154 22.14 -5.90 10.00
CA HIS A 154 21.34 -6.82 10.82
C HIS A 154 20.32 -7.61 9.99
N LEU A 155 19.73 -6.98 8.97
CA LEU A 155 18.73 -7.58 8.08
C LEU A 155 19.36 -8.35 6.91
N ALA A 156 20.66 -8.18 6.66
CA ALA A 156 21.36 -8.89 5.60
C ALA A 156 21.32 -10.40 5.89
N PRO A 157 20.90 -11.24 4.92
CA PRO A 157 20.91 -12.69 5.14
C PRO A 157 22.35 -13.14 5.41
N GLU A 158 22.53 -14.06 6.37
CA GLU A 158 23.79 -14.78 6.49
C GLU A 158 24.12 -15.37 5.12
N VAL A 159 25.14 -14.82 4.46
CA VAL A 159 25.69 -15.43 3.25
C VAL A 159 26.34 -16.72 3.73
N VAL A 160 25.58 -17.81 3.68
CA VAL A 160 26.09 -19.16 3.91
C VAL A 160 27.14 -19.41 2.84
N ALA A 161 28.41 -19.33 3.24
CA ALA A 161 29.58 -19.61 2.43
C ALA A 161 29.69 -21.10 2.08
#